data_AF-A0A7Y3G1B1-F1
#
_entry.id   AF-A0A7Y3G1B1-F1
#
_cell.length_a   1.000
_cell.length_b   1.000
_cell.length_c   1.000
_cell.angle_alpha   90.00
_cell.angle_beta   90.00
_cell.angle_gamma   90.00
#
_symmetry.space_group_name_H-M   'P 1'
#
loop_
_entity.id
_entity.type
_entity.pdbx_description
1 polymer ?
#
loop_
_entity_poly.entity_id
_entity_poly.type
_entity_poly.pdbx_seq_one_letter_code
_entity_poly.pdbx_strand_id
1 'polypeptide(L)'
;MAKRLKTLGVVLTIVGMIFVIAGGVAFAKVQDGYGSLQAFSESQNVTLNYNDEGQLIDRGTTEAAEAIMVLLTDAWAYPVVESDLDPNDPLVNTASEYMYQMAVITYHTLHGTQTVVLTEDVEYGGDVFTAGTYEVEVDGKYWTDFDRMHPLEGPARGAAWSGTAHGLIAEL
;
A
#
# COMPACT_ATOMS: atom_id res chain seq x y z
N MET A 1 36.78 -36.85 -26.98
CA MET A 1 35.67 -36.70 -26.01
C MET A 1 36.12 -36.00 -24.72
N ALA A 2 37.16 -36.47 -24.03
CA ALA A 2 37.64 -35.91 -22.75
C ALA A 2 37.96 -34.40 -22.74
N LYS A 3 38.59 -33.86 -23.81
CA LYS A 3 38.90 -32.41 -23.91
C LYS A 3 37.64 -31.54 -23.91
N ARG A 4 36.56 -31.99 -24.57
CA ARG A 4 35.28 -31.27 -24.61
C ARG A 4 34.59 -31.28 -23.25
N LEU A 5 34.59 -32.42 -22.54
CA LEU A 5 34.07 -32.48 -21.17
C LEU A 5 34.86 -31.60 -20.19
N LYS A 6 36.20 -31.58 -20.30
CA LYS A 6 37.04 -30.72 -19.44
C LYS A 6 36.77 -29.23 -19.69
N THR A 7 36.65 -28.82 -20.96
CA THR A 7 36.27 -27.44 -21.31
C THR A 7 34.88 -27.09 -20.79
N LEU A 8 33.90 -28.00 -20.94
CA LEU A 8 32.55 -27.79 -20.43
C LEU A 8 32.54 -27.63 -18.91
N GLY A 9 33.28 -28.47 -18.18
CA GLY A 9 33.41 -28.36 -16.72
C GLY A 9 33.99 -27.02 -16.28
N VAL A 10 35.05 -26.53 -16.94
CA VAL A 10 35.62 -25.21 -16.67
C VAL A 10 34.60 -24.09 -16.92
N VAL A 11 33.87 -24.15 -18.04
CA VAL A 11 32.82 -23.16 -18.34
C VAL A 11 31.74 -23.15 -17.26
N LEU A 12 31.25 -24.33 -16.84
CA LEU A 12 30.24 -24.44 -15.79
C LEU A 12 30.74 -23.90 -14.45
N THR A 13 32.01 -24.13 -14.09
CA THR A 13 32.60 -23.53 -12.88
C THR A 13 32.63 -22.01 -12.95
N ILE A 14 33.03 -21.43 -14.09
CA ILE A 14 33.06 -19.98 -14.28
C ILE A 14 31.64 -19.40 -14.17
N VAL A 15 30.66 -20.02 -14.85
CA VAL A 15 29.26 -19.60 -14.80
C VAL A 15 28.70 -19.69 -13.37
N GLY A 16 28.97 -20.79 -12.66
CA GLY A 16 28.57 -20.93 -11.26
C GLY A 16 29.16 -19.85 -10.37
N MET A 17 30.43 -19.49 -10.57
CA MET A 17 31.09 -18.43 -9.81
C MET A 17 30.46 -17.06 -10.07
N ILE A 18 30.08 -16.78 -11.33
CA ILE A 18 29.34 -15.56 -11.69
C ILE A 18 27.99 -15.51 -10.96
N PHE A 19 27.24 -16.61 -10.93
CA PHE A 19 25.95 -16.65 -10.21
C PHE A 19 26.08 -16.46 -8.70
N VAL A 20 27.12 -17.01 -8.07
CA VAL A 20 27.37 -16.80 -6.64
C VAL A 20 27.67 -15.33 -6.36
N ILE A 21 28.51 -14.68 -7.18
CA ILE A 21 28.82 -13.25 -7.03
C ILE A 21 27.54 -12.41 -7.22
N ALA A 22 26.77 -12.68 -8.27
CA ALA A 22 25.54 -11.96 -8.56
C ALA A 22 24.51 -12.13 -7.42
N GLY A 23 24.35 -13.35 -6.90
CA GLY A 23 23.48 -13.64 -5.77
C GLY A 23 23.93 -12.93 -4.49
N GLY A 24 25.23 -12.89 -4.21
CA GLY A 24 25.79 -12.15 -3.08
C GLY A 24 25.53 -10.65 -3.16
N VAL A 25 25.69 -10.04 -4.35
CA VAL A 25 25.38 -8.62 -4.57
C VAL A 25 23.88 -8.35 -4.42
N ALA A 26 23.02 -9.22 -4.95
CA ALA A 26 21.58 -9.09 -4.81
C ALA A 26 21.15 -9.15 -3.34
N PHE A 27 21.67 -10.12 -2.59
CA PHE A 27 21.41 -10.26 -1.16
C PHE A 27 21.86 -9.03 -0.35
N ALA A 28 23.07 -8.53 -0.61
CA ALA A 28 23.59 -7.33 0.07
C ALA A 28 22.67 -6.11 -0.14
N LYS A 29 22.22 -5.88 -1.38
CA LYS A 29 21.29 -4.78 -1.69
C LYS A 29 19.94 -4.92 -1.01
N VAL A 30 19.41 -6.14 -0.89
CA VAL A 30 18.16 -6.39 -0.16
C VAL A 30 18.33 -6.07 1.32
N GLN A 31 19.45 -6.47 1.92
CA GLN A 31 19.77 -6.15 3.31
C GLN A 31 19.93 -4.64 3.54
N ASP A 32 20.61 -3.93 2.64
CA ASP A 32 20.73 -2.47 2.69
C ASP A 32 19.35 -1.79 2.60
N GLY A 33 18.43 -2.37 1.81
CA GLY A 33 17.03 -1.94 1.72
C GLY A 33 16.29 -2.06 3.06
N TYR A 34 16.35 -3.23 3.71
CA TYR A 34 15.77 -3.43 5.04
C TYR A 34 16.38 -2.48 6.08
N GLY A 35 17.70 -2.29 6.07
CA GLY A 35 18.35 -1.34 6.99
C GLY A 35 17.91 0.11 6.77
N SER A 36 17.63 0.51 5.52
CA SER A 36 17.10 1.84 5.21
C SER A 36 15.66 2.00 5.69
N LEU A 37 14.83 0.97 5.47
CA LEU A 37 13.44 0.97 5.90
C LEU A 37 13.32 0.99 7.44
N GLN A 38 14.15 0.20 8.15
CA GLN A 38 14.27 0.27 9.61
C GLN A 38 14.50 1.71 10.08
N ALA A 39 15.55 2.36 9.58
CA ALA A 39 15.92 3.71 10.00
C ALA A 39 14.83 4.75 9.69
N PHE A 40 14.17 4.62 8.55
CA PHE A 40 13.04 5.47 8.18
C PHE A 40 11.86 5.27 9.14
N SER A 41 11.42 4.04 9.36
CA SER A 41 10.27 3.72 10.20
C SER A 41 10.51 4.06 11.67
N GLU A 42 11.73 3.87 12.19
CA GLU A 42 12.12 4.35 13.53
C GLU A 42 12.03 5.88 13.61
N SER A 43 12.46 6.59 12.56
CA SER A 43 12.45 8.07 12.54
C SER A 43 11.03 8.64 12.47
N GLN A 44 10.11 7.94 11.80
CA GLN A 44 8.70 8.34 11.65
C GLN A 44 7.77 7.71 12.69
N ASN A 45 8.28 6.73 13.47
CA ASN A 45 7.52 5.93 14.42
C ASN A 45 6.26 5.32 13.80
N VAL A 46 6.42 4.70 12.62
CA VAL A 46 5.33 4.03 11.91
C VAL A 46 5.20 2.61 12.45
N THR A 47 4.11 2.33 13.14
CA THR A 47 3.88 1.04 13.80
C THR A 47 2.49 0.50 13.50
N LEU A 48 2.38 -0.82 13.39
CA LEU A 48 1.09 -1.51 13.38
C LEU A 48 0.51 -1.55 14.80
N ASN A 49 -0.82 -1.63 14.87
CA ASN A 49 -1.54 -1.69 16.15
C ASN A 49 -2.05 -3.11 16.38
N TYR A 50 -1.88 -3.59 17.60
CA TYR A 50 -2.35 -4.90 18.03
C TYR A 50 -3.18 -4.79 19.31
N ASN A 51 -4.11 -5.71 19.51
CA ASN A 51 -4.80 -5.86 20.79
C ASN A 51 -3.96 -6.68 21.80
N ASP A 52 -4.47 -6.83 23.02
CA ASP A 52 -3.78 -7.58 24.10
C ASP A 52 -3.58 -9.07 23.77
N GLU A 53 -4.30 -9.60 22.78
CA GLU A 53 -4.19 -10.98 22.30
C GLU A 53 -3.17 -11.13 21.15
N GLY A 54 -2.53 -10.03 20.74
CA GLY A 54 -1.55 -10.01 19.65
C GLY A 54 -2.17 -10.02 18.26
N GLN A 55 -3.46 -9.69 18.11
CA GLN A 55 -4.13 -9.60 16.82
C GLN A 55 -4.09 -8.17 16.30
N LEU A 56 -3.92 -8.00 14.98
CA LEU A 56 -3.98 -6.69 14.34
C LEU A 56 -5.33 -6.02 14.61
N ILE A 57 -5.28 -4.71 14.87
CA ILE A 57 -6.47 -3.87 15.00
C ILE A 57 -6.33 -2.61 14.15
N ASP A 58 -7.44 -2.16 13.61
CA ASP A 58 -7.58 -0.83 13.03
C ASP A 58 -8.70 -0.09 13.74
N ARG A 59 -8.42 1.14 14.17
CA ARG A 59 -9.32 1.99 14.96
C ARG A 59 -9.98 1.27 16.16
N GLY A 60 -9.25 0.33 16.76
CA GLY A 60 -9.66 -0.40 17.96
C GLY A 60 -10.40 -1.73 17.72
N THR A 61 -10.56 -2.16 16.46
CA THR A 61 -11.33 -3.39 16.12
C THR A 61 -10.53 -4.33 15.24
N THR A 62 -10.69 -5.64 15.44
CA THR A 62 -10.08 -6.67 14.60
C THR A 62 -10.83 -6.81 13.27
N GLU A 63 -12.14 -6.53 13.25
CA GLU A 63 -12.97 -6.60 12.05
C GLU A 63 -12.52 -5.56 11.00
N ALA A 64 -12.15 -4.35 11.41
CA ALA A 64 -11.61 -3.36 10.50
C ALA A 64 -10.24 -3.77 9.95
N ALA A 65 -9.37 -4.34 10.79
CA ALA A 65 -8.09 -4.86 10.35
C ALA A 65 -8.24 -6.02 9.36
N GLU A 66 -9.20 -6.92 9.57
CA GLU A 66 -9.51 -8.02 8.66
C GLU A 66 -10.01 -7.50 7.30
N ALA A 67 -10.87 -6.48 7.27
CA ALA A 67 -11.32 -5.87 6.02
C ALA A 67 -10.15 -5.23 5.22
N ILE A 68 -9.20 -4.62 5.91
CA ILE A 68 -7.96 -4.10 5.31
C ILE A 68 -7.09 -5.25 4.79
N MET A 69 -6.97 -6.35 5.54
CA MET A 69 -6.23 -7.52 5.10
C MET A 69 -6.85 -8.11 3.83
N VAL A 70 -8.19 -8.19 3.76
CA VAL A 70 -8.91 -8.64 2.55
C VAL A 70 -8.65 -7.71 1.36
N LEU A 71 -8.61 -6.39 1.55
CA LEU A 71 -8.21 -5.46 0.47
C LEU A 71 -6.81 -5.82 -0.04
N LEU A 72 -5.86 -6.07 0.85
CA LEU A 72 -4.48 -6.39 0.50
C LEU A 72 -4.34 -7.76 -0.18
N THR A 73 -4.96 -8.80 0.36
CA THR A 73 -4.77 -10.18 -0.11
C THR A 73 -5.66 -10.51 -1.29
N ASP A 74 -6.91 -10.04 -1.30
CA ASP A 74 -7.91 -10.52 -2.27
C ASP A 74 -8.02 -9.55 -3.44
N ALA A 75 -8.09 -8.24 -3.16
CA ALA A 75 -8.20 -7.24 -4.22
C ALA A 75 -6.85 -6.91 -4.85
N TRP A 76 -5.79 -6.76 -4.04
CA TRP A 76 -4.44 -6.46 -4.57
C TRP A 76 -3.62 -7.71 -4.85
N ALA A 77 -4.08 -8.89 -4.43
CA ALA A 77 -3.39 -10.16 -4.61
C ALA A 77 -1.97 -10.16 -4.01
N TYR A 78 -1.74 -9.39 -2.95
CA TYR A 78 -0.42 -9.32 -2.33
C TYR A 78 -0.15 -10.55 -1.44
N PRO A 79 0.98 -11.25 -1.62
CA PRO A 79 1.31 -12.44 -0.85
C PRO A 79 1.91 -12.06 0.51
N VAL A 80 1.04 -11.78 1.48
CA VAL A 80 1.43 -11.44 2.86
C VAL A 80 2.24 -12.59 3.48
N VAL A 81 3.38 -12.24 4.09
CA VAL A 81 4.17 -13.16 4.91
C VAL A 81 3.72 -12.98 6.35
N GLU A 82 2.90 -13.90 6.86
CA GLU A 82 2.31 -13.78 8.20
C GLU A 82 3.35 -13.64 9.32
N SER A 83 4.54 -14.24 9.16
CA SER A 83 5.61 -14.13 10.16
C SER A 83 6.22 -12.74 10.26
N ASP A 84 5.96 -11.85 9.31
CA ASP A 84 6.37 -10.45 9.36
C ASP A 84 5.46 -9.63 10.30
N LEU A 85 4.25 -10.11 10.62
CA LEU A 85 3.27 -9.41 11.44
C LEU A 85 3.42 -9.83 12.92
N ASP A 86 4.47 -9.34 13.59
CA ASP A 86 4.77 -9.68 14.99
C ASP A 86 4.31 -8.59 15.97
N PRO A 87 3.39 -8.88 16.91
CA PRO A 87 3.00 -7.91 17.94
C PRO A 87 4.16 -7.50 18.87
N ASN A 88 5.24 -8.27 18.93
CA ASN A 88 6.44 -7.93 19.72
C ASN A 88 7.43 -7.04 18.96
N ASP A 89 7.27 -6.91 17.64
CA ASP A 89 8.00 -5.99 16.78
C ASP A 89 7.02 -5.26 15.86
N PRO A 90 6.25 -4.27 16.39
CA PRO A 90 5.19 -3.63 15.63
C PRO A 90 5.70 -2.60 14.62
N LEU A 91 7.02 -2.40 14.52
CA LEU A 91 7.61 -1.39 13.64
C LEU A 91 7.47 -1.82 12.20
N VAL A 92 6.91 -0.97 11.34
CA VAL A 92 6.72 -1.28 9.93
C VAL A 92 8.07 -1.28 9.19
N ASN A 93 8.77 -2.41 9.16
CA ASN A 93 10.13 -2.53 8.62
C ASN A 93 10.31 -3.72 7.65
N THR A 94 9.25 -4.47 7.42
CA THR A 94 9.17 -5.54 6.42
C THR A 94 8.29 -5.15 5.24
N ALA A 95 8.33 -5.97 4.19
CA ALA A 95 7.48 -5.75 3.01
C ALA A 95 5.99 -5.95 3.31
N SER A 96 5.63 -6.95 4.13
CA SER A 96 4.23 -7.25 4.46
C SER A 96 3.59 -6.17 5.32
N GLU A 97 4.27 -5.72 6.36
CA GLU A 97 3.77 -4.66 7.24
C GLU A 97 3.58 -3.34 6.48
N TYR A 98 4.52 -3.03 5.60
CA TYR A 98 4.49 -1.83 4.79
C TYR A 98 3.32 -1.84 3.81
N MET A 99 3.09 -2.96 3.13
CA MET A 99 1.96 -3.10 2.23
C MET A 99 0.63 -3.11 2.98
N TYR A 100 0.59 -3.64 4.20
CA TYR A 100 -0.56 -3.51 5.08
C TYR A 100 -0.83 -2.05 5.47
N GLN A 101 0.20 -1.28 5.84
CA GLN A 101 0.04 0.15 6.15
C GLN A 101 -0.48 0.95 4.93
N MET A 102 -0.03 0.62 3.72
CA MET A 102 -0.55 1.20 2.49
C MET A 102 -2.03 0.83 2.26
N ALA A 103 -2.40 -0.41 2.56
CA ALA A 103 -3.78 -0.87 2.52
C ALA A 103 -4.65 -0.16 3.57
N VAL A 104 -4.14 0.11 4.79
CA VAL A 104 -4.86 0.89 5.82
C VAL A 104 -5.25 2.26 5.28
N ILE A 105 -4.28 3.02 4.76
CA ILE A 105 -4.55 4.37 4.23
C ILE A 105 -5.57 4.28 3.08
N THR A 106 -5.35 3.36 2.16
CA THR A 106 -6.21 3.22 0.98
C THR A 106 -7.62 2.79 1.36
N TYR A 107 -7.77 1.84 2.28
CA TYR A 107 -9.07 1.38 2.76
C TYR A 107 -9.88 2.54 3.35
N HIS A 108 -9.26 3.36 4.19
CA HIS A 108 -9.91 4.52 4.79
C HIS A 108 -10.23 5.63 3.78
N THR A 109 -9.44 5.76 2.72
CA THR A 109 -9.79 6.64 1.60
C THR A 109 -10.99 6.10 0.82
N LEU A 110 -10.98 4.80 0.47
CA LEU A 110 -12.01 4.15 -0.33
C LEU A 110 -13.38 4.09 0.34
N HIS A 111 -13.41 4.01 1.68
CA HIS A 111 -14.63 3.89 2.48
C HIS A 111 -14.96 5.18 3.24
N GLY A 112 -14.33 6.29 2.86
CA GLY A 112 -14.60 7.61 3.43
C GLY A 112 -15.82 8.29 2.81
N THR A 113 -16.37 9.24 3.54
CA THR A 113 -17.41 10.18 3.06
C THR A 113 -16.83 11.59 3.05
N GLN A 114 -17.15 12.35 2.00
CA GLN A 114 -16.68 13.73 1.83
C GLN A 114 -17.86 14.68 1.79
N THR A 115 -17.77 15.77 2.54
CA THR A 115 -18.73 16.86 2.47
C THR A 115 -18.40 17.77 1.28
N VAL A 116 -19.34 17.94 0.36
CA VAL A 116 -19.25 18.86 -0.78
C VAL A 116 -20.32 19.93 -0.65
N VAL A 117 -19.92 21.20 -0.79
CA VAL A 117 -20.83 22.34 -0.72
C VAL A 117 -20.95 22.98 -2.09
N LEU A 118 -22.17 23.02 -2.62
CA LEU A 118 -22.54 23.78 -3.81
C LEU A 118 -23.11 25.13 -3.38
N THR A 119 -22.50 26.22 -3.84
CA THR A 119 -22.92 27.59 -3.47
C THR A 119 -24.07 28.12 -4.33
N GLU A 120 -24.32 27.50 -5.48
CA GLU A 120 -25.37 27.82 -6.44
C GLU A 120 -25.85 26.54 -7.14
N ASP A 121 -26.98 26.62 -7.84
CA ASP A 121 -27.48 25.50 -8.65
C ASP A 121 -26.55 25.26 -9.84
N VAL A 122 -26.17 24.00 -10.07
CA VAL A 122 -25.27 23.59 -11.15
C VAL A 122 -25.97 22.57 -12.04
N GLU A 123 -26.01 22.82 -13.35
CA GLU A 123 -26.50 21.85 -14.34
C GLU A 123 -25.34 20.97 -14.83
N TYR A 124 -25.53 19.64 -14.77
CA TYR A 124 -24.56 18.68 -15.28
C TYR A 124 -25.27 17.44 -15.83
N GLY A 125 -24.91 17.02 -17.04
CA GLY A 125 -25.49 15.80 -17.64
C GLY A 125 -26.99 15.87 -17.94
N GLY A 126 -27.60 17.05 -17.90
CA GLY A 126 -29.05 17.25 -18.04
C GLY A 126 -29.82 17.27 -16.72
N ASP A 127 -29.12 17.08 -15.59
CA ASP A 127 -29.67 17.20 -14.24
C ASP A 127 -29.25 18.52 -13.60
N VAL A 128 -30.10 19.06 -12.72
CA VAL A 128 -29.80 20.25 -11.92
C VAL A 128 -29.52 19.85 -10.48
N PHE A 129 -28.31 20.13 -10.02
CA PHE A 129 -27.86 19.96 -8.64
C PHE A 129 -28.05 21.27 -7.90
N THR A 130 -28.98 21.30 -6.95
CA THR A 130 -29.29 22.53 -6.20
C THR A 130 -28.14 22.98 -5.30
N ALA A 131 -28.07 24.28 -5.00
CA ALA A 131 -27.20 24.78 -3.95
C ALA A 131 -27.47 24.07 -2.61
N GLY A 132 -26.42 23.66 -1.91
CA GLY A 132 -26.56 22.90 -0.67
C GLY A 132 -25.29 22.16 -0.26
N THR A 133 -25.41 21.44 0.85
CA THR A 133 -24.35 20.58 1.38
C THR A 133 -24.72 19.12 1.12
N TYR A 134 -23.77 18.37 0.57
CA TYR A 134 -23.93 16.97 0.16
C TYR A 134 -22.87 16.13 0.85
N GLU A 135 -23.27 14.97 1.36
CA GLU A 135 -22.35 13.92 1.77
C GLU A 135 -22.16 12.97 0.59
N VAL A 136 -20.91 12.87 0.12
CA VAL A 136 -20.54 12.07 -1.05
C VAL A 136 -19.64 10.94 -0.58
N GLU A 137 -20.14 9.70 -0.63
CA GLU A 137 -19.34 8.52 -0.35
C GLU A 137 -18.34 8.27 -1.48
N VAL A 138 -17.12 7.88 -1.12
CA VAL A 138 -16.10 7.45 -2.09
C VAL A 138 -16.51 6.15 -2.77
N ASP A 139 -17.25 5.28 -2.05
CA ASP A 139 -17.88 4.07 -2.58
C ASP A 139 -16.89 3.17 -3.35
N GLY A 140 -15.69 2.98 -2.78
CA GLY A 140 -14.66 2.13 -3.38
C GLY A 140 -14.03 2.71 -4.67
N LYS A 141 -14.33 3.94 -5.06
CA LYS A 141 -13.75 4.56 -6.26
C LYS A 141 -12.30 4.95 -6.03
N TYR A 142 -11.42 4.48 -6.91
CA TYR A 142 -10.07 5.01 -7.00
C TYR A 142 -10.08 6.39 -7.67
N TRP A 143 -9.01 7.15 -7.49
CA TRP A 143 -8.89 8.53 -7.98
C TRP A 143 -9.11 8.70 -9.49
N THR A 144 -9.00 7.63 -10.28
CA THR A 144 -9.27 7.60 -11.72
C THR A 144 -10.73 7.40 -12.08
N ASP A 145 -11.52 6.87 -11.15
CA ASP A 145 -12.87 6.36 -11.42
C ASP A 145 -13.93 7.45 -11.23
N PHE A 146 -13.58 8.53 -10.53
CA PHE A 146 -14.42 9.72 -10.37
C PHE A 146 -14.53 10.51 -11.68
N ASP A 147 -15.73 10.98 -11.97
CA ASP A 147 -15.92 12.02 -12.98
C ASP A 147 -15.45 13.37 -12.43
N ARG A 148 -14.31 13.83 -12.95
CA ARG A 148 -13.67 15.09 -12.51
C ARG A 148 -14.50 16.33 -12.83
N MET A 149 -15.39 16.25 -13.80
CA MET A 149 -16.22 17.38 -14.22
C MET A 149 -17.57 17.40 -13.50
N HIS A 150 -17.96 16.30 -12.87
CA HIS A 150 -19.21 16.22 -12.12
C HIS A 150 -19.14 17.12 -10.86
N PRO A 151 -20.18 17.93 -10.59
CA PRO A 151 -20.16 18.97 -9.56
C PRO A 151 -19.95 18.43 -8.14
N LEU A 152 -20.36 17.19 -7.87
CA LEU A 152 -20.14 16.51 -6.60
C LEU A 152 -18.89 15.60 -6.59
N GLU A 153 -18.68 14.80 -7.64
CA GLU A 153 -17.59 13.81 -7.64
C GLU A 153 -16.22 14.46 -7.82
N GLY A 154 -16.10 15.53 -8.61
CA GLY A 154 -14.83 16.24 -8.78
C GLY A 154 -14.27 16.78 -7.46
N PRO A 155 -15.06 17.54 -6.68
CA PRO A 155 -14.65 17.99 -5.35
C PRO A 155 -14.44 16.83 -4.36
N ALA A 156 -15.33 15.83 -4.33
CA ALA A 156 -15.19 14.68 -3.44
C ALA A 156 -13.89 13.91 -3.72
N ARG A 157 -13.53 13.71 -4.99
CA ARG A 157 -12.25 13.14 -5.42
C ARG A 157 -11.08 13.95 -4.86
N GLY A 158 -11.11 15.28 -4.99
CA GLY A 158 -10.05 16.15 -4.52
C GLY A 158 -9.86 16.12 -3.01
N ALA A 159 -10.95 15.92 -2.25
CA ALA A 159 -10.92 15.79 -0.80
C ALA A 159 -10.44 14.40 -0.36
N ALA A 160 -11.02 13.33 -0.92
CA ALA A 160 -10.67 11.95 -0.58
C ALA A 160 -9.25 11.58 -1.03
N TRP A 161 -8.95 11.77 -2.32
CA TRP A 161 -7.65 11.52 -2.94
C TRP A 161 -6.82 12.81 -2.97
N SER A 162 -6.67 13.40 -1.78
CA SER A 162 -5.92 14.63 -1.58
C SER A 162 -4.42 14.43 -1.80
N GLY A 163 -3.67 15.54 -1.89
CA GLY A 163 -2.21 15.50 -1.91
C GLY A 163 -1.63 14.80 -0.68
N THR A 164 -2.29 14.88 0.48
CA THR A 164 -1.88 14.15 1.68
C THR A 164 -2.16 12.65 1.57
N ALA A 165 -3.32 12.23 1.07
CA ALA A 165 -3.61 10.81 0.87
C ALA A 165 -2.59 10.19 -0.11
N HIS A 166 -2.33 10.86 -1.24
CA HIS A 166 -1.29 10.45 -2.17
C HIS A 166 0.11 10.49 -1.58
N GLY A 167 0.42 11.52 -0.78
CA GLY A 167 1.69 11.65 -0.08
C GLY A 167 1.93 10.48 0.87
N LEU A 168 0.97 10.18 1.76
CA LEU A 168 1.07 9.07 2.69
C LEU A 168 1.20 7.71 1.98
N ILE A 169 0.51 7.50 0.85
CA ILE A 169 0.64 6.26 0.06
C ILE A 169 2.00 6.18 -0.64
N ALA A 170 2.60 7.32 -1.01
CA ALA A 170 3.89 7.37 -1.74
C ALA A 170 5.11 7.52 -0.83
N GLU A 171 4.90 7.92 0.44
CA GLU A 171 5.92 8.05 1.49
C GLU A 171 6.15 6.74 2.23
N LEU A 172 5.14 5.87 2.24
CA LEU A 172 5.40 4.45 2.35
C LEU A 172 6.07 4.11 1.04
#